data_AF-A0A7C6AH17-F1
#
_entry.id   AF-A0A7C6AH17-F1
#
_cell.length_a   1.000
_cell.length_b   1.000
_cell.length_c   1.000
_cell.angle_alpha   90.00
_cell.angle_beta   90.00
_cell.angle_gamma   90.00
#
_symmetry.space_group_name_H-M   'P 1'
#
loop_
_entity.id
_entity.type
_entity.pdbx_description
1 polymer ?
#
loop_
_entity_poly.entity_id
_entity_poly.type
_entity_poly.pdbx_seq_one_letter_code
_entity_poly.pdbx_strand_id
1 'polypeptide(L)'
;WLDEKPSHIIMNPPYGIRMGVRKIEEFYQKVCTSIRNAAPDARLTVIVSKPVVFGRALESAGYIIESRRQIMYGKLNAFIIMATPR
;
A
#
# COMPACT_ATOMS: atom_id res chain seq x y z
N TRP A 1 -5.50 -18.91 4.67
CA TRP A 1 -6.51 -17.84 4.57
C TRP A 1 -6.69 -17.21 5.93
N LEU A 2 -7.11 -15.93 6.01
CA LEU A 2 -7.35 -15.27 7.29
C LEU A 2 -8.67 -15.77 7.88
N ASP A 3 -8.66 -16.19 9.14
CA ASP A 3 -9.89 -16.56 9.85
C ASP A 3 -10.73 -15.33 10.19
N GLU A 4 -10.06 -14.19 10.40
CA GLU A 4 -10.69 -12.89 10.56
C GLU A 4 -10.95 -12.20 9.22
N LYS A 5 -12.01 -11.38 9.18
CA LYS A 5 -12.38 -10.56 8.02
C LYS A 5 -12.12 -9.07 8.31
N PRO A 6 -10.86 -8.62 8.26
CA PRO A 6 -10.54 -7.23 8.56
C PRO A 6 -11.21 -6.31 7.54
N SER A 7 -11.91 -5.28 8.01
CA SER A 7 -12.49 -4.24 7.15
C SER A 7 -11.48 -3.16 6.75
N HIS A 8 -10.38 -3.06 7.50
CA HIS A 8 -9.35 -2.05 7.31
C HIS A 8 -7.96 -2.66 7.55
N ILE A 9 -7.02 -2.33 6.68
CA ILE A 9 -5.62 -2.70 6.82
C ILE A 9 -4.78 -1.43 6.74
N ILE A 10 -3.98 -1.21 7.79
CA ILE A 10 -3.10 -0.06 7.92
C ILE A 10 -1.67 -0.57 7.90
N MET A 11 -0.84 -0.04 6.99
CA MET A 11 0.53 -0.54 6.86
C MET A 11 1.58 0.53 6.54
N ASN A 12 2.80 0.27 6.98
CA ASN A 12 4.01 1.03 6.70
C ASN A 12 5.00 0.12 5.95
N PRO A 13 4.80 -0.11 4.63
CA PRO A 13 5.67 -0.98 3.85
C PRO A 13 7.09 -0.40 3.70
N PRO A 14 8.08 -1.25 3.39
CA PRO A 14 9.45 -0.81 3.13
C PRO A 14 9.54 0.28 2.06
N TYR A 15 10.43 1.25 2.26
CA TYR A 15 10.64 2.39 1.35
C TYR A 15 11.68 2.15 0.24
N GLY A 16 12.26 0.94 0.16
CA GLY A 16 13.26 0.56 -0.85
C GLY A 16 14.66 0.29 -0.29
N ILE A 17 15.69 0.90 -0.89
CA ILE A 17 17.11 0.49 -0.86
C ILE A 17 17.65 0.20 0.54
N ARG A 18 17.32 1.03 1.54
CA ARG A 18 17.78 0.84 2.93
C ARG A 18 17.27 -0.45 3.58
N MET A 19 16.18 -1.03 3.06
CA MET A 19 15.56 -2.29 3.51
C MET A 19 15.98 -3.50 2.65
N GLY A 20 16.94 -3.35 1.72
CA GLY A 20 17.40 -4.45 0.86
C GLY A 20 16.45 -4.87 -0.27
N VAL A 21 15.34 -4.15 -0.47
CA VAL A 21 14.34 -4.48 -1.50
C VAL A 21 14.79 -3.94 -2.87
N ARG A 22 15.36 -4.82 -3.70
CA ARG A 22 15.87 -4.47 -5.05
C ARG A 22 14.76 -4.20 -6.08
N LYS A 23 13.63 -4.90 -5.98
CA LYS A 23 12.49 -4.80 -6.90
C LYS A 23 11.25 -4.28 -6.20
N ILE A 24 11.30 -3.02 -5.80
CA ILE A 24 10.26 -2.42 -4.95
C ILE A 24 8.88 -2.40 -5.61
N GLU A 25 8.82 -2.23 -6.93
CA GLU A 25 7.59 -2.26 -7.72
C GLU A 25 6.92 -3.63 -7.66
N GLU A 26 7.66 -4.69 -7.97
CA GLU A 26 7.20 -6.07 -7.89
C GLU A 26 6.75 -6.43 -6.47
N PHE A 27 7.51 -5.97 -5.47
CA PHE A 27 7.17 -6.16 -4.07
C PHE A 27 5.82 -5.50 -3.73
N TYR A 28 5.61 -4.23 -4.09
CA TYR A 28 4.33 -3.54 -3.81
C TYR A 28 3.16 -4.18 -4.56
N GLN A 29 3.34 -4.62 -5.81
CA GLN A 29 2.30 -5.35 -6.55
C GLN A 29 1.91 -6.64 -5.85
N LYS A 30 2.90 -7.44 -5.41
CA LYS A 30 2.66 -8.67 -4.66
C LYS A 30 1.94 -8.42 -3.33
N VAL A 31 2.32 -7.38 -2.60
CA VAL A 31 1.65 -6.99 -1.34
C VAL A 31 0.19 -6.63 -1.60
N CYS A 32 -0.10 -5.73 -2.55
CA CYS A 32 -1.47 -5.28 -2.81
C CYS A 32 -2.35 -6.43 -3.31
N THR A 33 -1.82 -7.28 -4.20
CA THR A 33 -2.54 -8.47 -4.71
C THR A 33 -2.81 -9.49 -3.61
N SER A 34 -1.82 -9.77 -2.76
CA SER A 34 -1.97 -10.73 -1.67
C SER A 34 -3.02 -10.26 -0.67
N ILE A 35 -3.03 -8.96 -0.35
CA ILE A 35 -4.05 -8.38 0.52
C ILE A 35 -5.43 -8.41 -0.13
N ARG A 36 -5.58 -8.01 -1.40
CA ARG A 36 -6.86 -8.06 -2.11
C ARG A 36 -7.43 -9.48 -2.13
N ASN A 37 -6.58 -10.49 -2.32
CA ASN A 37 -7.00 -11.87 -2.29
C ASN A 37 -7.46 -12.26 -0.88
N ALA A 38 -6.61 -12.03 0.14
CA ALA A 38 -6.87 -12.47 1.52
C ALA A 38 -8.04 -11.73 2.20
N ALA A 39 -8.24 -10.45 1.89
CA ALA A 39 -9.28 -9.60 2.46
C ALA A 39 -9.91 -8.71 1.36
N PRO A 40 -10.81 -9.29 0.54
CA PRO A 40 -11.37 -8.63 -0.64
C PRO A 40 -12.02 -7.27 -0.39
N ASP A 41 -12.73 -7.14 0.73
CA ASP A 41 -13.53 -5.94 1.03
C ASP A 41 -12.77 -4.93 1.90
N ALA A 42 -11.51 -5.22 2.24
CA ALA A 42 -10.73 -4.40 3.15
C ALA A 42 -10.27 -3.09 2.48
N ARG A 43 -10.43 -1.99 3.21
CA ARG A 43 -9.84 -0.70 2.86
C ARG A 43 -8.36 -0.68 3.21
N LEU A 44 -7.56 0.05 2.43
CA LEU A 44 -6.12 0.20 2.65
C LEU A 44 -5.75 1.63 3.04
N THR A 45 -5.01 1.78 4.13
CA THR A 45 -4.32 3.01 4.49
C THR A 45 -2.82 2.73 4.59
N VAL A 46 -2.02 3.42 3.78
CA VAL A 46 -0.58 3.12 3.65
C VAL A 46 0.25 4.38 3.79
N ILE A 47 1.41 4.28 4.41
CA ILE A 47 2.45 5.32 4.38
C ILE A 47 3.60 4.89 3.47
N VAL A 48 3.94 5.70 2.46
CA VAL A 48 4.92 5.35 1.42
C VAL A 48 5.78 6.55 1.02
N SER A 49 7.04 6.32 0.66
CA SER A 49 7.92 7.36 0.08
C SER A 49 7.79 7.49 -1.44
N LYS A 50 7.23 6.49 -2.12
CA LYS A 50 7.07 6.43 -3.57
C LYS A 50 5.59 6.33 -3.95
N PRO A 51 4.80 7.41 -3.78
CA PRO A 51 3.34 7.36 -3.91
C PRO A 51 2.86 6.97 -5.29
N VAL A 52 3.56 7.36 -6.35
CA VAL A 52 3.21 7.00 -7.74
C VAL A 52 3.37 5.50 -7.97
N VAL A 53 4.49 4.94 -7.49
CA VAL A 53 4.82 3.51 -7.64
C VAL A 53 3.84 2.65 -6.83
N PHE A 54 3.57 3.02 -5.58
CA PHE A 54 2.59 2.30 -4.76
C PHE A 54 1.16 2.47 -5.29
N GLY A 55 0.82 3.65 -5.80
CA GLY A 55 -0.48 3.93 -6.40
C GLY A 55 -0.79 3.02 -7.58
N ARG A 56 0.19 2.82 -8.48
CA ARG A 56 0.07 1.86 -9.60
C ARG A 56 -0.16 0.42 -9.12
N ALA A 57 0.49 0.02 -8.03
CA ALA A 57 0.31 -1.31 -7.44
C ALA A 57 -1.10 -1.49 -6.83
N LEU A 58 -1.64 -0.45 -6.17
CA LEU A 58 -3.03 -0.43 -5.69
C LEU A 58 -4.02 -0.55 -6.85
N GLU A 59 -3.88 0.28 -7.88
CA GLU A 59 -4.76 0.28 -9.06
C GLU A 59 -4.72 -1.07 -9.78
N SER A 60 -3.54 -1.65 -9.97
CA SER A 60 -3.36 -2.97 -10.60
C SER A 60 -4.01 -4.11 -9.79
N ALA A 61 -4.11 -3.96 -8.47
CA ALA A 61 -4.77 -4.91 -7.58
C ALA A 61 -6.28 -4.64 -7.42
N GLY A 62 -6.85 -3.70 -8.18
CA GLY A 62 -8.28 -3.40 -8.16
C GLY A 62 -8.71 -2.51 -6.99
N TYR A 63 -7.83 -1.64 -6.50
CA TYR A 63 -8.19 -0.57 -5.56
C TYR A 63 -8.41 0.76 -6.28
N ILE A 64 -9.29 1.59 -5.71
CA ILE A 64 -9.52 2.98 -6.06
C ILE A 64 -8.84 3.85 -4.99
N ILE A 65 -7.98 4.77 -5.41
CA ILE A 65 -7.32 5.70 -4.48
C ILE A 65 -8.29 6.84 -4.17
N GLU A 66 -8.67 6.98 -2.91
CA GLU A 66 -9.59 8.01 -2.44
C GLU A 66 -8.85 9.31 -2.08
N SER A 67 -7.64 9.18 -1.52
CA SER A 67 -6.87 10.35 -1.12
C SER A 67 -5.37 10.10 -1.09
N ARG A 68 -4.62 11.19 -1.18
CA ARG A 68 -3.17 11.23 -0.96
C ARG A 68 -2.86 12.44 -0.09
N ARG A 69 -2.18 12.23 1.03
CA ARG A 69 -1.73 13.30 1.92
C ARG A 69 -0.22 13.23 2.06
N GLN A 70 0.47 14.27 1.60
CA GLN A 70 1.90 14.41 1.83
C GLN A 70 2.18 14.74 3.30
N ILE A 71 3.20 14.12 3.86
CA ILE A 71 3.64 14.30 5.25
C ILE A 71 5.17 14.25 5.34
N MET A 72 5.69 14.78 6.45
CA MET A 72 7.08 14.58 6.84
C MET A 72 7.16 13.48 7.91
N TYR A 73 7.79 12.35 7.57
CA TYR A 73 7.99 11.23 8.50
C TYR A 73 9.46 11.21 8.95
N GLY A 74 9.74 11.86 10.09
CA GLY A 74 11.10 12.17 10.51
C GLY A 74 11.74 13.18 9.54
N LYS A 75 12.72 12.73 8.74
CA LYS A 75 13.35 13.51 7.67
C LYS A 75 12.95 13.03 6.26
N LEU A 76 12.01 12.09 6.17
CA LEU A 76 11.58 11.47 4.93
C LEU A 76 10.29 12.15 4.45
N ASN A 77 10.31 12.64 3.20
CA ASN A 77 9.08 13.04 2.53
C ASN A 77 8.27 11.79 2.17
N ALA A 78 7.09 11.65 2.74
CA ALA A 78 6.23 10.48 2.61
C ALA A 78 4.79 10.88 2.32
N PHE A 79 3.97 9.90 1.97
CA PHE A 79 2.57 10.08 1.63
C PHE A 79 1.75 9.04 2.36
N ILE A 80 0.67 9.49 2.99
CA ILE A 80 -0.42 8.61 3.42
C ILE A 80 -1.38 8.49 2.23
N ILE A 81 -1.68 7.27 1.81
CA ILE A 81 -2.64 6.98 0.73
C ILE A 81 -3.78 6.16 1.35
N MET A 82 -5.01 6.59 1.11
CA MET A 82 -6.21 5.82 1.45
C MET A 82 -6.83 5.28 0.16
N ALA A 83 -7.21 4.01 0.17
CA ALA A 83 -7.78 3.34 -0.98
C ALA A 83 -8.87 2.33 -0.58
N THR A 84 -9.87 2.18 -1.43
CA THR A 84 -10.99 1.26 -1.27
C THR A 84 -10.99 0.23 -2.38
N PRO A 85 -11.48 -1.01 -2.15
CA PRO A 85 -11.65 -1.97 -3.22
C PRO A 85 -12.65 -1.44 -4.25
N ARG A 86 -12.38 -1.67 -5.54
CA ARG A 86 -13.32 -1.44 -6.62
C ARG A 86 -14.48 -2.42 -6.57
#